data_AF-A0A7S1FX59-F1
#
_entry.id   AF-A0A7S1FX59-F1
#
_cell.length_a   1.000
_cell.length_b   1.000
_cell.length_c   1.000
_cell.angle_alpha   90.00
_cell.angle_beta   90.00
_cell.angle_gamma   90.00
#
_symmetry.space_group_name_H-M   'P 1'
#
loop_
_entity.id
_entity.type
_entity.pdbx_description
1 polymer ?
#
loop_
_entity_poly.entity_id
_entity_poly.type
_entity_poly.pdbx_seq_one_letter_code
_entity_poly.pdbx_strand_id
1 'polypeptide(L)'
;MNRVFGKKKNQPPPPSIGDASASVGGRVDGLDEKIAKLEAELRVHKEKIKSSKGAAKQYAQKRAMDVLKRKRMYESQRDQLAAQQFNIESTAFAIETAQDTVTTVAAMKGAQSALKMQMKKINIDQVDDLADDMADLMEDMNEINEAMGRNYATPDDIDEADLEAELEALGDELEDEAISGATPSYLQESSPTPAVPTHSPNAEHEADDKFDLPVAPMRS
;
A
#
# COMPACT_ATOMS: atom_id res chain seq x y z
N MET A 1 -6.77 -31.40 51.54
CA MET A 1 -7.60 -30.37 50.86
C MET A 1 -7.27 -30.39 49.38
N ASN A 2 -8.13 -31.00 48.57
CA ASN A 2 -7.94 -31.07 47.13
C ASN A 2 -8.21 -29.70 46.52
N ARG A 3 -7.21 -29.13 45.84
CA ARG A 3 -7.36 -27.85 45.13
C ARG A 3 -8.25 -28.11 43.92
N VAL A 4 -9.48 -27.60 43.99
CA VAL A 4 -10.49 -27.53 42.92
C VAL A 4 -10.03 -26.50 41.89
N PHE A 5 -8.92 -26.77 41.20
CA PHE A 5 -8.53 -26.00 40.01
C PHE A 5 -9.18 -26.63 38.79
N GLY A 6 -10.38 -26.16 38.48
CA GLY A 6 -10.98 -26.37 37.19
C GLY A 6 -10.04 -25.83 36.11
N LYS A 7 -9.65 -26.71 35.18
CA LYS A 7 -9.02 -26.32 33.92
C LYS A 7 -9.84 -25.17 33.33
N LYS A 8 -9.19 -24.04 33.01
CA LYS A 8 -9.85 -22.98 32.21
C LYS A 8 -10.37 -23.67 30.95
N LYS A 9 -11.70 -23.83 30.84
CA LYS A 9 -12.35 -24.19 29.58
C LYS A 9 -11.82 -23.24 28.52
N ASN A 10 -11.50 -23.78 27.34
CA ASN A 10 -11.18 -23.00 26.14
C ASN A 10 -12.20 -21.87 26.00
N GLN A 11 -11.83 -20.66 26.43
CA GLN A 11 -12.64 -19.48 26.23
C GLN A 11 -12.44 -19.07 24.76
N PRO A 12 -13.52 -18.81 24.01
CA PRO A 12 -13.36 -18.29 22.66
C PRO A 12 -12.52 -17.00 22.72
N PRO A 13 -11.72 -16.74 21.68
CA PRO A 13 -10.94 -15.51 21.62
C PRO A 13 -11.84 -14.29 21.80
N PRO A 14 -11.33 -13.20 22.39
CA PRO A 14 -12.10 -11.97 22.49
C PRO A 14 -12.50 -11.50 21.08
N PRO A 15 -13.68 -10.86 20.94
CA PRO A 15 -14.17 -10.39 19.65
C PRO A 15 -13.15 -9.44 19.01
N SER A 16 -12.94 -9.58 17.71
CA SER A 16 -12.09 -8.68 16.95
C SER A 16 -12.77 -7.32 16.75
N ILE A 17 -11.99 -6.32 16.34
CA ILE A 17 -12.55 -5.03 15.89
C ILE A 17 -13.50 -5.22 14.72
N GLY A 18 -13.22 -6.16 13.82
CA GLY A 18 -14.12 -6.52 12.71
C GLY A 18 -15.46 -7.08 13.22
N ASP A 19 -15.44 -7.96 14.22
CA ASP A 19 -16.67 -8.51 14.82
C ASP A 19 -17.49 -7.41 15.51
N ALA A 20 -16.82 -6.50 16.21
CA ALA A 20 -17.47 -5.36 16.86
C ALA A 20 -18.12 -4.41 15.83
N SER A 21 -17.41 -4.10 14.75
CA SER A 21 -17.91 -3.30 13.63
C SER A 21 -19.14 -3.93 12.99
N ALA A 22 -19.08 -5.22 12.65
CA ALA A 22 -20.21 -5.95 12.06
C ALA A 22 -21.43 -5.98 13.01
N SER A 23 -21.20 -6.18 14.31
CA SER A 23 -22.27 -6.19 15.31
C SER A 23 -22.95 -4.82 15.46
N VAL A 24 -22.17 -3.73 15.50
CA VAL A 24 -22.72 -2.37 15.59
C VAL A 24 -23.44 -1.99 14.29
N GLY A 25 -22.85 -2.28 13.13
CA GLY A 25 -23.47 -2.08 11.81
C GLY A 25 -24.84 -2.76 11.71
N GLY A 26 -24.93 -4.05 12.02
CA GLY A 26 -26.21 -4.78 11.95
C GLY A 26 -27.28 -4.22 12.91
N ARG A 27 -26.88 -3.61 14.04
CA ARG A 27 -27.82 -2.92 14.94
C ARG A 27 -28.28 -1.58 14.37
N VAL A 28 -27.41 -0.85 13.68
CA VAL A 28 -27.77 0.38 12.95
C VAL A 28 -28.78 0.04 11.86
N ASP A 29 -28.53 -0.98 11.05
CA ASP A 29 -29.45 -1.43 9.99
C ASP A 29 -30.83 -1.79 10.56
N GLY A 30 -30.86 -2.55 11.66
CA GLY A 30 -32.11 -2.91 12.33
C GLY A 30 -32.86 -1.73 12.96
N LEU A 31 -32.16 -0.64 13.31
CA LEU A 31 -32.80 0.61 13.75
C LEU A 31 -33.33 1.40 12.55
N ASP A 32 -32.59 1.48 11.46
CA ASP A 32 -33.01 2.16 10.23
C ASP A 32 -34.28 1.52 9.63
N GLU A 33 -34.38 0.19 9.64
CA GLU A 33 -35.61 -0.49 9.25
C GLU A 33 -36.82 -0.10 10.13
N LYS A 34 -36.62 0.03 11.45
CA LYS A 34 -37.69 0.45 12.38
C LYS A 34 -38.09 1.90 12.14
N ILE A 35 -37.11 2.77 11.91
CA ILE A 35 -37.32 4.18 11.58
C ILE A 35 -38.14 4.28 10.28
N ALA A 36 -37.76 3.56 9.22
CA ALA A 36 -38.47 3.56 7.94
C ALA A 36 -39.94 3.12 8.08
N LYS A 37 -40.23 2.09 8.90
CA LYS A 37 -41.61 1.67 9.19
C LYS A 37 -42.41 2.76 9.90
N LEU A 38 -41.81 3.47 10.86
CA LEU A 38 -42.45 4.59 11.56
C LEU A 38 -42.67 5.81 10.65
N GLU A 39 -41.78 6.06 9.69
CA GLU A 39 -41.98 7.11 8.67
C GLU A 39 -43.16 6.81 7.75
N ALA A 40 -43.30 5.56 7.32
CA ALA A 40 -44.45 5.11 6.56
C ALA A 40 -45.76 5.29 7.35
N GLU A 41 -45.77 4.91 8.65
CA GLU A 41 -46.91 5.11 9.55
C GLU A 41 -47.24 6.62 9.72
N LEU A 42 -46.22 7.47 9.88
CA LEU A 42 -46.38 8.93 9.94
C LEU A 42 -46.99 9.50 8.67
N ARG A 43 -46.61 8.99 7.49
CA ARG A 43 -47.19 9.43 6.21
C ARG A 43 -48.70 9.13 6.16
N VAL A 44 -49.12 7.95 6.60
CA VAL A 44 -50.54 7.58 6.69
C VAL A 44 -51.28 8.49 7.66
N HIS A 45 -50.71 8.77 8.84
CA HIS A 45 -51.32 9.70 9.79
C HIS A 45 -51.42 11.13 9.25
N LYS A 46 -50.41 11.60 8.52
CA LYS A 46 -50.41 12.92 7.88
C LYS A 46 -51.59 13.08 6.91
N GLU A 47 -51.85 12.06 6.08
CA GLU A 47 -53.00 12.09 5.16
C GLU A 47 -54.34 12.05 5.91
N LYS A 48 -54.47 11.22 6.96
CA LYS A 48 -55.67 11.20 7.81
C LYS A 48 -55.94 12.54 8.49
N ILE A 49 -54.90 13.25 8.95
CA ILE A 49 -55.03 14.57 9.58
C ILE A 49 -55.51 15.63 8.56
N LYS A 50 -55.08 15.54 7.30
CA LYS A 50 -55.52 16.43 6.23
C LYS A 50 -56.99 16.21 5.85
N SER A 51 -57.44 14.96 5.77
CA SER A 51 -58.79 14.61 5.33
C SER A 51 -59.84 14.60 6.45
N SER A 52 -59.43 14.64 7.73
CA SER A 52 -60.34 14.58 8.88
C SER A 52 -60.63 15.95 9.50
N LYS A 53 -61.76 16.07 10.21
CA LYS A 53 -62.15 17.26 11.01
C LYS A 53 -62.53 16.87 12.44
N GLY A 54 -62.61 17.86 13.34
CA GLY A 54 -63.07 17.66 14.72
C GLY A 54 -62.30 16.59 15.49
N ALA A 55 -63.04 15.75 16.24
CA ALA A 55 -62.47 14.71 17.10
C ALA A 55 -61.60 13.68 16.33
N ALA A 56 -61.98 13.32 15.10
CA ALA A 56 -61.20 12.40 14.26
C ALA A 56 -59.81 12.95 13.92
N LYS A 57 -59.72 14.26 13.63
CA LYS A 57 -58.45 14.95 13.39
C LYS A 57 -57.57 14.97 14.64
N GLN A 58 -58.15 15.29 15.80
CA GLN A 58 -57.44 15.32 17.09
C GLN A 58 -56.89 13.93 17.45
N TYR A 59 -57.68 12.87 17.24
CA TYR A 59 -57.23 11.49 17.46
C TYR A 59 -56.05 11.13 16.54
N ALA A 60 -56.14 11.46 15.25
CA ALA A 60 -55.05 11.22 14.30
C ALA A 60 -53.77 12.00 14.65
N GLN A 61 -53.89 13.24 15.15
CA GLN A 61 -52.76 14.03 15.64
C GLN A 61 -52.10 13.40 16.87
N LYS A 62 -52.88 12.90 17.85
CA LYS A 62 -52.34 12.23 19.03
C LYS A 62 -51.56 10.98 18.64
N ARG A 63 -52.11 10.15 17.75
CA ARG A 63 -51.42 8.96 17.23
C ARG A 63 -50.14 9.33 16.49
N ALA A 64 -50.17 10.34 15.62
CA ALA A 64 -48.97 10.82 14.93
C ALA A 64 -47.88 11.28 15.91
N MET A 65 -48.26 11.97 16.99
CA MET A 65 -47.31 12.40 18.01
C MET A 65 -46.63 11.22 18.71
N ASP A 66 -47.37 10.16 19.03
CA ASP A 66 -46.82 8.94 19.64
C ASP A 66 -45.87 8.20 18.68
N VAL A 67 -46.18 8.18 17.38
CA VAL A 67 -45.28 7.62 16.34
C VAL A 67 -44.01 8.45 16.23
N LEU A 68 -44.13 9.79 16.21
CA LEU A 68 -42.99 10.70 16.11
C LEU A 68 -42.04 10.58 17.31
N LYS A 69 -42.58 10.44 18.53
CA LYS A 69 -41.77 10.21 19.74
C LYS A 69 -40.95 8.92 19.63
N ARG A 70 -41.59 7.83 19.20
CA ARG A 70 -40.91 6.53 18.97
C ARG A 70 -39.83 6.64 17.90
N LYS A 71 -40.13 7.35 16.80
CA LYS A 71 -39.16 7.60 15.72
C LYS A 71 -37.92 8.32 16.26
N ARG A 72 -38.11 9.45 16.94
CA ARG A 72 -36.99 10.23 17.52
C ARG A 72 -36.15 9.44 18.52
N MET A 73 -36.78 8.56 19.30
CA MET A 73 -36.05 7.68 20.22
C MET A 73 -35.12 6.73 19.45
N TYR A 74 -35.59 6.11 18.36
CA TYR A 74 -34.76 5.22 17.55
C TYR A 74 -33.70 5.99 16.75
N GLU A 75 -34.02 7.17 16.21
CA GLU A 75 -33.03 8.06 15.57
C GLU A 75 -31.89 8.39 16.54
N SER A 76 -32.20 8.76 17.78
CA SER A 76 -31.18 9.03 18.80
C SER A 76 -30.34 7.80 19.14
N GLN A 77 -30.92 6.61 19.22
CA GLN A 77 -30.16 5.37 19.43
C GLN A 77 -29.28 5.03 18.23
N ARG A 78 -29.78 5.24 17.01
CA ARG A 78 -29.05 5.04 15.77
C ARG A 78 -27.84 5.96 15.71
N ASP A 79 -28.02 7.24 16.02
CA ASP A 79 -26.94 8.24 16.01
C ASP A 79 -25.84 7.90 17.03
N GLN A 80 -26.22 7.41 18.21
CA GLN A 80 -25.25 6.93 19.20
C GLN A 80 -24.44 5.73 18.68
N LEU A 81 -25.09 4.77 18.02
CA LEU A 81 -24.39 3.63 17.43
C LEU A 81 -23.54 4.04 16.24
N ALA A 82 -23.97 5.01 15.43
CA ALA A 82 -23.16 5.54 14.33
C ALA A 82 -21.88 6.22 14.84
N ALA A 83 -21.96 6.95 15.95
CA ALA A 83 -20.77 7.49 16.61
C ALA A 83 -19.85 6.39 17.16
N GLN A 84 -20.41 5.30 17.70
CA GLN A 84 -19.63 4.13 18.11
C GLN A 84 -18.94 3.45 16.92
N GLN A 85 -19.66 3.29 15.81
CA GLN A 85 -19.14 2.72 14.57
C GLN A 85 -17.94 3.51 14.06
N PHE A 86 -18.04 4.84 14.02
CA PHE A 86 -16.94 5.73 13.64
C PHE A 86 -15.70 5.55 14.54
N ASN A 87 -15.89 5.44 15.85
CA ASN A 87 -14.77 5.19 16.76
C ASN A 87 -14.11 3.82 16.52
N ILE A 88 -14.90 2.79 16.20
CA ILE A 88 -14.40 1.45 15.86
C ILE A 88 -13.58 1.51 14.58
N GLU A 89 -14.08 2.17 13.54
CA GLU A 89 -13.40 2.34 12.25
C GLU A 89 -12.09 3.14 12.38
N SER A 90 -12.11 4.24 13.14
CA SER A 90 -10.90 5.02 13.44
C SER A 90 -9.86 4.18 14.19
N THR A 91 -10.30 3.34 15.12
CA THR A 91 -9.40 2.42 15.84
C THR A 91 -8.87 1.33 14.92
N ALA A 92 -9.69 0.79 14.01
CA ALA A 92 -9.28 -0.19 13.02
C ALA A 92 -8.14 0.36 12.14
N PHE A 93 -8.31 1.59 11.64
CA PHE A 93 -7.30 2.29 10.86
C PHE A 93 -5.99 2.52 11.64
N ALA A 94 -6.10 2.90 12.91
CA ALA A 94 -4.93 3.05 13.77
C ALA A 94 -4.18 1.72 13.99
N ILE A 95 -4.90 0.60 14.11
CA ILE A 95 -4.29 -0.74 14.19
C ILE A 95 -3.57 -1.09 12.90
N GLU A 96 -4.18 -0.83 11.74
CA GLU A 96 -3.56 -1.07 10.43
C GLU A 96 -2.26 -0.28 10.28
N THR A 97 -2.30 1.02 10.59
CA THR A 97 -1.10 1.88 10.58
C THR A 97 0.00 1.36 11.52
N ALA A 98 -0.38 0.84 12.69
CA ALA A 98 0.57 0.24 13.62
C ALA A 98 1.16 -1.07 13.08
N GLN A 99 0.37 -1.89 12.39
CA GLN A 99 0.84 -3.12 11.74
C GLN A 99 1.83 -2.83 10.62
N ASP A 100 1.57 -1.80 9.81
CA ASP A 100 2.50 -1.34 8.78
C ASP A 100 3.82 -0.89 9.40
N THR A 101 3.75 -0.08 10.47
CA THR A 101 4.94 0.37 11.20
C THR A 101 5.76 -0.80 11.74
N VAL A 102 5.10 -1.82 12.31
CA VAL A 102 5.77 -3.04 12.78
C VAL A 102 6.46 -3.76 11.63
N THR A 103 5.81 -3.85 10.47
CA THR A 103 6.36 -4.49 9.27
C THR A 103 7.58 -3.73 8.75
N THR A 104 7.53 -2.39 8.70
CA THR A 104 8.67 -1.54 8.34
C THR A 104 9.83 -1.73 9.29
N VAL A 105 9.59 -1.72 10.60
CA VAL A 105 10.65 -1.93 11.61
C VAL A 105 11.27 -3.32 11.48
N ALA A 106 10.46 -4.35 11.22
CA ALA A 106 10.97 -5.70 10.99
C ALA A 106 11.86 -5.76 9.73
N ALA A 107 11.44 -5.12 8.64
CA ALA A 107 12.24 -5.01 7.42
C ALA A 107 13.56 -4.26 7.66
N MET A 108 13.54 -3.14 8.39
CA MET A 108 14.75 -2.39 8.75
C MET A 108 15.71 -3.23 9.60
N LYS A 109 15.20 -4.03 10.55
CA LYS A 109 16.02 -4.95 11.35
C LYS A 109 16.67 -6.05 10.49
N GLY A 110 15.93 -6.55 9.50
CA GLY A 110 16.46 -7.47 8.49
C GLY A 110 17.58 -6.81 7.67
N ALA A 111 17.34 -5.62 7.14
CA ALA A 111 18.30 -4.84 6.36
C ALA A 111 19.57 -4.51 7.17
N GLN A 112 19.43 -4.09 8.44
CA GLN A 112 20.56 -3.85 9.33
C GLN A 112 21.41 -5.11 9.52
N SER A 113 20.77 -6.28 9.67
CA SER A 113 21.48 -7.55 9.84
C SER A 113 22.24 -7.93 8.56
N ALA A 114 21.63 -7.73 7.38
CA ALA A 114 22.29 -7.93 6.09
C ALA A 114 23.48 -6.97 5.91
N LEU A 115 23.30 -5.68 6.22
CA LEU A 115 24.35 -4.67 6.14
C LEU A 115 25.54 -5.03 7.03
N LYS A 116 25.30 -5.47 8.28
CA LYS A 116 26.36 -5.94 9.18
C LYS A 116 27.13 -7.13 8.61
N MET A 117 26.46 -8.06 7.92
CA MET A 117 27.15 -9.18 7.28
C MET A 117 28.00 -8.73 6.09
N GLN A 118 27.53 -7.77 5.29
CA GLN A 118 28.31 -7.23 4.18
C GLN A 118 29.52 -6.44 4.68
N MET A 119 29.35 -5.60 5.72
CA MET A 119 30.46 -4.86 6.32
C MET A 119 31.56 -5.77 6.88
N LYS A 120 31.21 -6.96 7.40
CA LYS A 120 32.21 -7.96 7.84
C LYS A 120 33.03 -8.56 6.71
N LYS A 121 32.57 -8.48 5.46
CA LYS A 121 33.31 -8.94 4.28
C LYS A 121 34.24 -7.87 3.71
N ILE A 122 34.03 -6.62 4.09
CA ILE A 122 34.94 -5.52 3.76
C ILE A 122 36.09 -5.61 4.76
N ASN A 123 37.29 -5.97 4.27
CA ASN A 123 38.51 -5.80 5.06
C ASN A 123 38.86 -4.32 5.03
N ILE A 124 38.76 -3.65 6.18
CA ILE A 124 39.14 -2.24 6.32
C ILE A 124 40.61 -2.02 5.94
N ASP A 125 41.49 -2.97 6.29
CA ASP A 125 42.91 -2.89 5.91
C ASP A 125 43.09 -2.81 4.38
N GLN A 126 42.27 -3.52 3.60
CA GLN A 126 42.29 -3.45 2.13
C GLN A 126 41.64 -2.18 1.57
N VAL A 127 40.80 -1.51 2.36
CA VAL A 127 40.22 -0.22 1.99
C VAL A 127 41.21 0.91 2.25
N ASP A 128 41.97 0.84 3.34
CA ASP A 128 43.06 1.77 3.63
C ASP A 128 44.18 1.59 2.59
N ASP A 129 44.58 0.35 2.27
CA ASP A 129 45.54 0.07 1.19
C ASP A 129 45.04 0.62 -0.18
N LEU A 130 43.75 0.44 -0.49
CA LEU A 130 43.16 0.99 -1.72
C LEU A 130 43.10 2.52 -1.70
N ALA A 131 42.84 3.14 -0.55
CA ALA A 131 42.80 4.59 -0.42
C ALA A 131 44.20 5.20 -0.58
N ASP A 132 45.22 4.54 -0.02
CA ASP A 132 46.63 4.91 -0.20
C ASP A 132 47.06 4.70 -1.67
N ASP A 133 46.76 3.55 -2.28
CA ASP A 133 47.02 3.31 -3.71
C ASP A 133 46.31 4.34 -4.61
N MET A 134 45.12 4.81 -4.23
CA MET A 134 44.37 5.82 -4.98
C MET A 134 44.94 7.23 -4.77
N ALA A 135 45.46 7.53 -3.58
CA ALA A 135 46.19 8.76 -3.31
C ALA A 135 47.50 8.79 -4.12
N ASP A 136 48.26 7.69 -4.13
CA ASP A 136 49.47 7.50 -4.93
C ASP A 136 49.14 7.63 -6.42
N LEU A 137 48.04 7.03 -6.90
CA LEU A 137 47.60 7.16 -8.30
C LEU A 137 47.19 8.59 -8.67
N MET A 138 46.57 9.34 -7.75
CA MET A 138 46.26 10.76 -7.96
C MET A 138 47.53 11.61 -7.96
N GLU A 139 48.50 11.28 -7.12
CA GLU A 139 49.82 11.93 -7.09
C GLU A 139 50.58 11.65 -8.38
N ASP A 140 50.60 10.40 -8.85
CA ASP A 140 51.11 10.00 -10.16
C ASP A 140 50.37 10.68 -11.30
N MET A 141 49.04 10.83 -11.24
CA MET A 141 48.27 11.57 -12.24
C MET A 141 48.64 13.06 -12.24
N ASN A 142 48.87 13.67 -11.08
CA ASN A 142 49.31 15.05 -10.98
C ASN A 142 50.74 15.20 -11.50
N GLU A 143 51.65 14.28 -11.15
CA GLU A 143 53.02 14.25 -11.66
C GLU A 143 53.07 13.96 -13.16
N ILE A 144 52.19 13.10 -13.69
CA ILE A 144 52.02 12.87 -15.13
C ILE A 144 51.47 14.13 -15.80
N ASN A 145 50.49 14.83 -15.22
CA ASN A 145 49.99 16.09 -15.78
C ASN A 145 51.08 17.19 -15.74
N GLU A 146 51.87 17.26 -14.67
CA GLU A 146 52.99 18.21 -14.53
C GLU A 146 54.15 17.88 -15.50
N ALA A 147 54.50 16.60 -15.64
CA ALA A 147 55.53 16.10 -16.56
C ALA A 147 55.10 16.16 -18.04
N MET A 148 53.79 15.98 -18.32
CA MET A 148 53.18 16.21 -19.63
C MET A 148 52.95 17.71 -19.91
N GLY A 149 53.28 18.60 -18.96
CA GLY A 149 53.07 20.04 -19.06
C GLY A 149 51.59 20.44 -19.23
N ARG A 150 50.65 19.57 -18.84
CA ARG A 150 49.22 19.82 -18.90
C ARG A 150 48.76 20.43 -17.58
N ASN A 151 48.92 21.74 -17.49
CA ASN A 151 48.19 22.54 -16.54
C ASN A 151 46.71 22.54 -16.96
N TYR A 152 45.88 21.67 -16.35
CA TYR A 152 44.43 21.87 -16.36
C TYR A 152 44.06 22.76 -15.17
N ALA A 153 44.66 23.95 -15.10
CA ALA A 153 43.95 25.05 -14.49
C ALA A 153 42.75 25.29 -15.42
N THR A 154 41.56 24.91 -14.98
CA THR A 154 40.34 25.54 -15.48
C THR A 154 40.58 27.04 -15.38
N PRO A 155 40.60 27.80 -16.48
CA PRO A 155 40.85 29.23 -16.42
C PRO A 155 39.87 29.85 -15.40
N ASP A 156 40.36 30.72 -14.52
CA ASP A 156 39.51 31.54 -13.64
C ASP A 156 38.53 32.43 -14.45
N ASP A 157 38.66 32.41 -15.78
CA ASP A 157 37.90 33.12 -16.80
C ASP A 157 36.69 32.31 -17.33
N ILE A 158 36.48 31.06 -16.89
CA ILE A 158 35.24 30.33 -17.20
C ILE A 158 34.14 30.89 -16.30
N ASP A 159 33.23 31.65 -16.91
CA ASP A 159 32.07 32.21 -16.21
C ASP A 159 30.98 31.14 -16.07
N GLU A 160 30.63 30.79 -14.84
CA GLU A 160 29.62 29.76 -14.52
C GLU A 160 28.25 30.09 -15.16
N ALA A 161 27.99 31.37 -15.44
CA ALA A 161 26.75 31.82 -16.07
C ALA A 161 26.63 31.43 -17.56
N ASP A 162 27.73 31.43 -18.32
CA ASP A 162 27.70 31.00 -19.74
C ASP A 162 27.48 29.48 -19.85
N LEU A 163 28.02 28.71 -18.89
CA LEU A 163 27.79 27.26 -18.79
C LEU A 163 26.34 26.90 -18.45
N GLU A 164 25.70 27.68 -17.59
CA GLU A 164 24.29 27.47 -17.25
C GLU A 164 23.35 27.81 -18.42
N ALA A 165 23.71 28.81 -19.25
CA ALA A 165 22.99 29.12 -20.48
C ALA A 165 23.15 28.03 -21.56
N GLU A 166 24.35 27.44 -21.71
CA GLU A 166 24.55 26.29 -22.59
C GLU A 166 23.81 25.03 -22.08
N LEU A 167 23.73 24.82 -20.76
CA LEU A 167 22.99 23.72 -20.14
C LEU A 167 21.48 23.84 -20.42
N GLU A 168 20.93 25.04 -20.34
CA GLU A 168 19.51 25.29 -20.64
C GLU A 168 19.22 25.05 -22.13
N ALA A 169 20.09 25.50 -23.03
CA ALA A 169 19.96 25.23 -24.47
C ALA A 169 20.05 23.72 -24.81
N LEU A 170 20.85 22.94 -24.08
CA LEU A 170 20.93 21.48 -24.23
C LEU A 170 19.65 20.78 -23.70
N GLY A 171 19.03 21.33 -22.65
CA GLY A 171 17.72 20.91 -22.16
C GLY A 171 16.61 21.14 -23.18
N ASP A 172 16.63 22.30 -23.84
CA ASP A 172 15.70 22.63 -24.92
C ASP A 172 15.91 21.73 -26.16
N GLU A 173 17.14 21.36 -26.52
CA GLU A 173 17.43 20.46 -27.64
C GLU A 173 16.97 19.00 -27.35
N LEU A 174 17.09 18.53 -26.11
CA LEU A 174 16.55 17.25 -25.63
C LEU A 174 15.01 17.27 -25.55
N GLU A 175 14.43 18.41 -25.18
CA GLU A 175 12.99 18.60 -25.13
C GLU A 175 12.39 18.70 -26.54
N ASP A 176 13.08 19.32 -27.50
CA ASP A 176 12.71 19.33 -28.92
C ASP A 176 12.82 17.93 -29.57
N GLU A 177 13.82 17.11 -29.23
CA GLU A 177 13.87 15.69 -29.63
C GLU A 177 12.72 14.87 -29.01
N ALA A 178 12.37 15.13 -27.74
CA ALA A 178 11.26 14.46 -27.05
C ALA A 178 9.88 14.89 -27.59
N ILE A 179 9.71 16.16 -27.97
CA ILE A 179 8.48 16.70 -28.58
C ILE A 179 8.34 16.26 -30.05
N SER A 180 9.44 16.06 -30.77
CA SER A 180 9.45 15.50 -32.13
C SER A 180 9.03 14.02 -32.19
N GLY A 181 8.88 13.34 -31.06
CA GLY A 181 8.36 11.96 -30.97
C GLY A 181 9.23 10.91 -31.67
N ALA A 182 10.48 11.22 -31.99
CA ALA A 182 11.42 10.27 -32.56
C ALA A 182 12.09 9.51 -31.41
N THR A 183 11.84 8.20 -31.29
CA THR A 183 12.66 7.37 -30.42
C THR A 183 14.10 7.38 -30.95
N PRO A 184 15.11 7.54 -30.07
CA PRO A 184 16.51 7.48 -30.48
C PRO A 184 16.78 6.23 -31.33
N SER A 185 17.63 6.34 -32.37
CA SER A 185 17.82 5.27 -33.37
C SER A 185 18.19 3.89 -32.79
N TYR A 186 18.63 3.80 -31.53
CA TYR A 186 18.90 2.55 -30.83
C TYR A 186 17.66 1.87 -30.20
N LEU A 187 16.48 2.51 -30.22
CA LEU A 187 15.19 2.01 -29.71
C LEU A 187 14.14 1.75 -30.81
N GLN A 188 14.50 1.85 -32.09
CA GLN A 188 13.58 1.52 -33.19
C GLN A 188 13.52 0.00 -33.43
N GLU A 189 12.31 -0.57 -33.39
CA GLU A 189 12.06 -2.00 -33.65
C GLU A 189 12.34 -2.34 -35.12
N SER A 190 13.41 -3.10 -35.34
CA SER A 190 13.89 -3.49 -36.67
C SER A 190 12.90 -4.44 -37.37
N SER A 191 12.51 -4.04 -38.59
CA SER A 191 11.76 -4.74 -39.65
C SER A 191 11.89 -6.29 -39.71
N PRO A 192 10.87 -7.01 -40.21
CA PRO A 192 10.76 -8.47 -40.10
C PRO A 192 11.86 -9.21 -40.88
N THR A 193 12.56 -10.10 -40.19
CA THR A 193 13.54 -11.01 -40.79
C THR A 193 12.87 -12.06 -41.69
N PRO A 194 13.54 -12.54 -42.76
CA PRO A 194 12.93 -13.45 -43.75
C PRO A 194 12.63 -14.84 -43.18
N ALA A 195 11.54 -15.46 -43.64
CA ALA A 195 11.06 -16.77 -43.17
C ALA A 195 12.02 -17.93 -43.47
N VAL A 196 12.17 -18.85 -42.51
CA VAL A 196 13.01 -20.07 -42.59
C VAL A 196 12.11 -21.31 -42.49
N PRO A 197 12.39 -22.41 -43.22
CA PRO A 197 11.37 -23.34 -43.74
C PRO A 197 10.84 -24.41 -42.77
N THR A 198 9.62 -24.85 -43.07
CA THR A 198 8.83 -25.92 -42.44
C THR A 198 9.48 -27.29 -42.61
N HIS A 199 9.82 -27.95 -41.50
CA HIS A 199 9.97 -29.40 -41.46
C HIS A 199 9.51 -29.94 -40.09
N SER A 200 8.40 -30.68 -40.07
CA SER A 200 7.89 -31.36 -38.89
C SER A 200 8.62 -32.69 -38.68
N PRO A 201 9.11 -33.01 -37.47
CA PRO A 201 9.34 -34.38 -37.06
C PRO A 201 8.11 -34.85 -36.26
N ASN A 202 7.38 -35.80 -36.84
CA ASN A 202 6.41 -36.62 -36.14
C ASN A 202 7.16 -37.47 -35.11
N ALA A 203 6.82 -37.33 -33.83
CA ALA A 203 7.22 -38.27 -32.78
C ALA A 203 6.10 -38.32 -31.74
N GLU A 204 5.19 -39.28 -31.94
CA GLU A 204 4.52 -39.94 -30.84
C GLU A 204 5.59 -40.48 -29.89
N HIS A 205 5.56 -40.07 -28.62
CA HIS A 205 5.73 -40.99 -27.49
C HIS A 205 5.46 -40.25 -26.16
N GLU A 206 4.42 -40.77 -25.50
CA GLU A 206 4.26 -40.96 -24.06
C GLU A 206 4.19 -39.75 -23.10
N ALA A 207 2.98 -39.63 -22.55
CA ALA A 207 2.70 -39.07 -21.25
C ALA A 207 3.54 -39.75 -20.16
N ASP A 208 4.03 -38.97 -19.20
CA ASP A 208 3.84 -39.27 -17.78
C ASP A 208 4.14 -38.06 -16.90
N ASP A 209 3.05 -37.55 -16.32
CA ASP A 209 3.02 -36.67 -15.14
C ASP A 209 3.57 -37.42 -13.93
N LYS A 210 4.75 -37.05 -13.39
CA LYS A 210 5.00 -37.07 -11.93
C LYS A 210 6.29 -36.36 -11.52
N PHE A 211 6.17 -35.11 -11.07
CA PHE A 211 7.16 -34.48 -10.21
C PHE A 211 6.88 -34.87 -8.75
N ASP A 212 7.71 -35.72 -8.14
CA ASP A 212 7.77 -35.86 -6.68
C ASP A 212 9.18 -36.28 -6.21
N LEU A 213 9.91 -35.25 -5.76
CA LEU A 213 11.04 -35.14 -4.81
C LEU A 213 12.08 -36.29 -4.64
N PRO A 214 13.38 -35.95 -4.48
CA PRO A 214 14.44 -36.92 -4.23
C PRO A 214 14.47 -37.39 -2.76
N VAL A 215 14.63 -38.69 -2.53
CA VAL A 215 14.96 -39.26 -1.21
C VAL A 215 16.26 -40.07 -1.28
N ALA A 216 17.12 -39.82 -0.29
CA ALA A 216 18.54 -40.14 -0.16
C ALA A 216 18.89 -41.66 -0.05
N PRO A 217 20.18 -42.08 -0.12
CA PRO A 217 20.59 -43.47 -0.32
C PRO A 217 20.61 -44.26 1.00
N MET A 218 20.25 -45.55 0.94
CA MET A 218 20.46 -46.50 2.03
C MET A 218 21.79 -47.25 1.87
N ARG A 219 22.59 -47.25 2.94
CA ARG A 219 23.77 -48.09 3.16
C ARG A 219 23.38 -49.57 3.30
N SER A 220 24.32 -50.44 2.92
CA SER A 220 24.29 -51.91 3.08
C SER A 220 24.31 -52.37 4.53
#